data_AF-A0A0S8C987-F1
#
_entry.id   AF-A0A0S8C987-F1
#
_cell.length_a   1.000
_cell.length_b   1.000
_cell.length_c   1.000
_cell.angle_alpha   90.00
_cell.angle_beta   90.00
_cell.angle_gamma   90.00
#
_symmetry.space_group_name_H-M   'P 1'
#
loop_
_entity.id
_entity.type
_entity.pdbx_description
1 polymer ?
#
loop_
_entity_poly.entity_id
_entity_poly.type
_entity_poly.pdbx_seq_one_letter_code
_entity_poly.pdbx_strand_id
1 'polypeptide(L)'
;MIMSVLVVVYSLLLPFFGYGVATLLAIAATAYFLGMRSWFSLLAFSVTTPVVTRFIFERLLAISLPLSRYEPLAELEQQLMGFLAGIFIWR
;
A
#
# COMPACT_ATOMS: atom_id res chain seq x y z
N MET A 1 -18.69 -4.96 -13.29
CA MET A 1 -19.19 -3.79 -12.52
C MET A 1 -18.50 -3.61 -11.18
N ILE A 2 -18.41 -4.63 -10.31
CA ILE A 2 -17.81 -4.51 -8.96
C ILE A 2 -16.38 -3.98 -8.99
N MET A 3 -15.52 -4.50 -9.88
CA MET A 3 -14.14 -4.02 -10.02
C MET A 3 -14.06 -2.55 -10.45
N SER A 4 -14.96 -2.10 -11.33
CA SER A 4 -15.03 -0.70 -11.77
C SER A 4 -15.40 0.22 -10.60
N VAL A 5 -16.32 -0.21 -9.73
CA VAL A 5 -16.70 0.53 -8.52
C VAL A 5 -15.54 0.62 -7.54
N LEU A 6 -14.79 -0.47 -7.35
CA LEU A 6 -13.60 -0.46 -6.49
C LEU A 6 -12.52 0.51 -6.99
N VAL A 7 -12.32 0.63 -8.30
CA VAL A 7 -11.40 1.60 -8.89
C VAL A 7 -11.85 3.03 -8.61
N VAL A 8 -13.14 3.34 -8.80
CA VAL A 8 -13.68 4.68 -8.52
C VAL A 8 -13.53 5.03 -7.03
N VAL A 9 -13.86 4.09 -6.14
CA VAL A 9 -13.71 4.27 -4.69
C VAL A 9 -12.23 4.50 -4.33
N TYR A 10 -11.31 3.73 -4.91
CA TYR A 10 -9.88 3.92 -4.71
C TYR A 10 -9.40 5.31 -5.17
N SER A 11 -9.82 5.76 -6.35
CA SER A 11 -9.50 7.10 -6.86
C SER A 11 -10.02 8.22 -5.97
N LEU A 12 -11.18 8.04 -5.35
CA LEU A 12 -11.73 9.00 -4.39
C LEU A 12 -11.01 8.98 -3.05
N LEU A 13 -10.52 7.82 -2.60
CA LEU A 13 -9.82 7.67 -1.32
C LEU A 13 -8.38 8.21 -1.36
N LEU A 14 -7.72 8.09 -2.52
CA LEU A 14 -6.34 8.55 -2.76
C LEU A 14 -6.03 9.96 -2.19
N PRO A 15 -6.79 11.02 -2.49
CA PRO A 15 -6.50 12.37 -1.98
C PRO A 15 -6.72 12.54 -0.48
N PHE A 16 -7.57 11.72 0.15
CA PHE A 16 -7.87 11.84 1.58
C PHE A 16 -6.94 11.01 2.44
N PHE A 17 -6.68 9.77 2.03
CA PHE A 17 -5.98 8.77 2.85
C PHE A 17 -4.53 8.55 2.44
N GLY A 18 -4.12 9.04 1.27
CA GLY A 18 -2.80 8.79 0.70
C GLY A 18 -2.72 7.41 0.05
N TYR A 19 -1.58 7.14 -0.57
CA TYR A 19 -1.34 5.91 -1.30
C TYR A 19 -1.50 4.68 -0.40
N GLY A 20 -0.77 4.61 0.72
CA GLY A 20 -0.62 3.40 1.54
C GLY A 20 -1.96 2.87 2.03
N VAL A 21 -2.73 3.71 2.73
CA VAL A 21 -4.05 3.35 3.27
C VAL A 21 -5.05 3.04 2.16
N ALA A 22 -5.08 3.83 1.08
CA ALA A 22 -6.01 3.60 -0.02
C ALA A 22 -5.73 2.26 -0.71
N THR A 23 -4.46 1.93 -0.96
CA THR A 23 -4.09 0.63 -1.56
C THR A 23 -4.35 -0.54 -0.62
N LEU A 24 -4.09 -0.39 0.68
CA LEU A 24 -4.38 -1.43 1.66
C LEU A 24 -5.88 -1.80 1.64
N LEU A 25 -6.76 -0.81 1.67
CA LEU A 25 -8.22 -1.01 1.60
C LEU A 25 -8.65 -1.60 0.26
N ALA A 26 -8.11 -1.09 -0.85
CA ALA A 26 -8.45 -1.58 -2.18
C ALA A 26 -8.05 -3.06 -2.36
N ILE A 27 -6.86 -3.44 -1.89
CA ILE A 27 -6.37 -4.81 -1.98
C ILE A 27 -7.14 -5.73 -1.04
N ALA A 28 -7.42 -5.30 0.19
CA ALA A 28 -8.23 -6.08 1.13
C ALA A 28 -9.63 -6.36 0.56
N ALA A 29 -10.30 -5.35 -0.01
CA ALA A 29 -11.59 -5.51 -0.65
C ALA A 29 -11.51 -6.46 -1.86
N THR A 30 -10.52 -6.26 -2.74
CA THR A 30 -10.34 -7.09 -3.95
C THR A 30 -10.06 -8.54 -3.59
N ALA A 31 -9.16 -8.80 -2.65
CA ALA A 31 -8.81 -10.13 -2.17
C ALA A 31 -9.99 -10.83 -1.50
N TYR A 32 -10.81 -10.10 -0.75
CA TYR A 32 -12.05 -10.61 -0.18
C TYR A 32 -13.04 -11.04 -1.28
N PHE A 33 -13.24 -10.21 -2.31
CA PHE A 33 -14.10 -10.55 -3.45
C PHE A 33 -13.55 -11.72 -4.30
N LEU A 34 -12.23 -11.90 -4.35
CA LEU A 34 -11.57 -13.06 -4.98
C LEU A 34 -11.75 -14.36 -4.18
N GLY A 35 -12.36 -14.30 -3.00
CA GLY A 35 -12.68 -15.49 -2.20
C GLY A 35 -11.59 -15.89 -1.21
N MET A 36 -10.58 -15.04 -0.96
CA MET A 36 -9.66 -15.27 0.15
C MET A 36 -10.41 -15.14 1.48
N ARG A 37 -10.44 -16.24 2.24
CA ARG A 37 -11.12 -16.29 3.56
C ARG A 37 -10.15 -16.34 4.75
N SER A 38 -8.87 -16.58 4.48
CA SER A 38 -7.84 -16.53 5.51
C SER A 38 -7.56 -15.07 5.87
N TRP A 39 -7.94 -14.67 7.08
CA TRP A 39 -7.65 -13.34 7.63
C TRP A 39 -6.16 -13.04 7.68
N PHE A 40 -5.33 -14.04 7.98
CA PHE A 40 -3.87 -13.89 7.98
C PHE A 40 -3.34 -13.60 6.58
N SER A 41 -3.81 -14.33 5.57
CA SER A 41 -3.38 -14.11 4.19
C SER A 41 -3.87 -12.76 3.67
N LEU A 42 -5.08 -12.35 4.03
CA LEU A 42 -5.64 -11.04 3.68
C LEU A 42 -4.78 -9.90 4.24
N LEU A 43 -4.50 -9.93 5.54
CA LEU A 43 -3.70 -8.90 6.21
C LEU A 43 -2.26 -8.87 5.69
N ALA A 44 -1.64 -10.03 5.50
CA ALA A 44 -0.29 -10.12 4.97
C ALA A 44 -0.22 -9.51 3.56
N PHE A 45 -1.15 -9.86 2.68
CA PHE A 45 -1.17 -9.36 1.30
C PHE A 45 -1.49 -7.86 1.24
N SER A 46 -2.45 -7.40 2.04
CA SER A 46 -2.88 -5.99 2.05
C SER A 46 -1.81 -5.06 2.61
N VAL A 47 -0.94 -5.52 3.51
CA VAL A 47 0.16 -4.71 4.07
C VAL A 47 1.41 -4.81 3.20
N THR A 48 1.78 -6.01 2.72
CA THR A 48 3.02 -6.18 1.95
C THR A 48 2.98 -5.49 0.59
N THR A 49 1.86 -5.56 -0.11
CA THR A 49 1.73 -4.98 -1.46
C THR A 49 1.97 -3.47 -1.51
N PRO A 50 1.33 -2.62 -0.68
CA PRO A 50 1.62 -1.19 -0.68
C PRO A 50 3.05 -0.87 -0.28
N VAL A 51 3.61 -1.56 0.72
CA VAL A 51 5.00 -1.37 1.16
C VAL A 51 5.99 -1.67 0.04
N VAL A 52 5.84 -2.81 -0.64
CA VAL A 52 6.72 -3.22 -1.74
C VAL A 52 6.57 -2.28 -2.93
N THR A 53 5.33 -1.92 -3.29
CA THR A 53 5.10 -1.02 -4.42
C THR A 53 5.70 0.35 -4.14
N ARG A 54 5.48 0.89 -2.94
CA ARG A 54 6.05 2.17 -2.53
C ARG A 54 7.58 2.13 -2.50
N PHE A 55 8.18 1.04 -2.02
CA PHE A 55 9.63 0.85 -2.07
C PHE A 55 10.15 0.86 -3.51
N ILE A 56 9.51 0.15 -4.43
CA ILE A 56 9.90 0.13 -5.85
C ILE A 56 9.79 1.54 -6.45
N PHE A 57 8.66 2.22 -6.27
CA PHE A 57 8.45 3.54 -6.87
C PHE A 57 9.38 4.61 -6.29
N GLU A 58 9.51 4.69 -4.97
CA GLU A 58 10.32 5.73 -4.33
C GLU A 58 11.83 5.43 -4.38
N ARG A 59 12.26 4.16 -4.24
CA ARG A 59 13.68 3.80 -4.18
C ARG A 59 14.28 3.36 -5.51
N LEU A 60 13.53 2.61 -6.33
CA LEU A 60 14.05 2.15 -7.63
C LEU A 60 13.74 3.14 -8.75
N LEU A 61 12.58 3.79 -8.71
CA LEU A 61 12.11 4.66 -9.79
C LEU A 61 12.19 6.17 -9.45
N ALA A 62 12.49 6.53 -8.20
CA ALA A 62 12.50 7.91 -7.71
C ALA A 62 11.19 8.70 -8.00
N ILE A 63 10.06 7.99 -8.11
CA ILE A 63 8.74 8.58 -8.32
C ILE A 63 8.05 8.70 -6.96
N SER A 64 7.65 9.92 -6.63
CA SER A 64 6.88 10.20 -5.41
C SER A 64 5.43 9.76 -5.56
N LEU A 65 4.95 8.95 -4.63
CA LEU A 65 3.55 8.55 -4.58
C LEU A 65 2.73 9.57 -3.78
N PRO A 66 1.41 9.68 -4.05
CA PRO A 66 0.54 10.64 -3.37
C PRO A 66 0.50 10.37 -1.86
N LEU A 67 1.03 11.33 -1.11
CA LEU A 67 1.12 11.34 0.34
C LEU A 67 -0.04 12.16 0.91
N SER A 68 -0.75 11.62 1.89
CA SER A 68 -1.75 12.40 2.65
C SER A 68 -1.18 12.82 4.00
N ARG A 69 -1.60 14.00 4.47
CA ARG A 69 -1.24 14.52 5.80
C ARG A 69 -1.77 13.64 6.94
N TYR A 70 -2.77 12.79 6.67
CA TYR A 70 -3.41 11.88 7.62
C TYR A 70 -3.07 10.41 7.34
N GLU A 71 -1.84 10.13 6.93
CA GLU A 71 -1.42 8.77 6.58
C GLU A 71 -0.68 8.14 7.78
N PRO A 72 -1.37 7.48 8.73
CA PRO A 72 -0.74 6.89 9.93
C PRO A 72 0.28 5.79 9.58
N LEU A 73 0.16 5.21 8.38
CA LEU A 73 1.12 4.25 7.85
C LEU A 73 2.40 4.89 7.31
N ALA A 74 2.43 6.21 7.04
CA ALA A 74 3.61 6.85 6.45
C ALA A 74 4.83 6.75 7.38
N GLU A 75 4.68 6.95 8.69
CA GLU A 75 5.78 6.81 9.64
C GLU A 75 6.30 5.37 9.73
N LEU A 76 5.38 4.39 9.74
CA LEU A 76 5.71 2.98 9.83
C LEU A 76 6.37 2.48 8.54
N GLU A 77 5.86 2.91 7.37
CA GLU A 77 6.46 2.67 6.06
C GLU A 77 7.85 3.32 5.96
N GLN A 78 8.03 4.54 6.46
CA GLN A 78 9.30 5.24 6.42
C GLN A 78 10.36 4.58 7.32
N GLN A 79 9.96 4.05 8.50
CA GLN A 79 10.82 3.20 9.34
C GLN A 79 11.18 1.88 8.64
N LEU A 80 10.20 1.22 8.02
CA LEU A 80 10.42 -0.01 7.23
C LEU A 80 11.37 0.22 6.05
N MET A 81 11.21 1.33 5.34
CA MET A 81 12.09 1.72 4.24
C MET A 81 13.50 2.03 4.74
N GLY A 82 13.64 2.69 5.89
CA GLY A 82 14.95 2.91 6.53
C GLY A 82 15.63 1.60 6.89
N PHE A 83 14.87 0.65 7.44
CA PHE A 83 15.36 -0.69 7.76
C PHE A 83 15.76 -1.48 6.50
N LEU A 84 14.90 -1.52 5.47
CA LEU A 84 15.18 -2.21 4.21
C LEU A 84 16.37 -1.59 3.48
N ALA A 85 16.47 -0.25 3.44
CA ALA A 85 17.63 0.43 2.88
C ALA A 85 18.91 0.12 3.66
N GLY A 86 18.85 0.02 4.99
CA GLY A 86 19.97 -0.40 5.83
C GLY A 86 20.47 -1.81 5.51
N ILE A 87 19.56 -2.74 5.20
CA ILE A 87 19.93 -4.11 4.78
C ILE A 87 20.54 -4.11 3.37
N PHE A 88 20.01 -3.30 2.45
CA PHE A 88 20.43 -3.31 1.04
C PHE A 88 21.72 -2.51 0.78
N ILE A 89 22.01 -1.46 1.57
CA ILE A 89 23.20 -0.60 1.43
C ILE A 89 24.43 -1.19 2.12
N TRP A 90 24.26 -2.13 3.06
CA TRP A 90 25.35 -2.79 3.79
C TRP A 90 25.82 -4.12 3.14
N ARG A 91 25.55 -4.27 1.84
CA ARG A 91 26.14 -5.25 0.94
C ARG A 91 26.72 -4.52 -0.27
#